data_AF-A0A535TWC4-F1
#
_entry.id   AF-A0A535TWC4-F1
#
_cell.length_a   1.000
_cell.length_b   1.000
_cell.length_c   1.000
_cell.angle_alpha   90.00
_cell.angle_beta   90.00
_cell.angle_gamma   90.00
#
_symmetry.space_group_name_H-M   'P 1'
#
loop_
_entity.id
_entity.type
_entity.pdbx_description
1 polymer ?
#
loop_
_entity_poly.entity_id
_entity_poly.type
_entity_poly.pdbx_seq_one_letter_code
_entity_poly.pdbx_strand_id
1 'polypeptide(L)'
;MGLEAGGHVTPIDHGYIYTKGAVATPPQQTAVFAPLAGNISTVTRTVRLNGQNHAATYDDDAVTIEATCTFRVRFSNLVRFAGGLADAIGEVPDNETKNPNYAVKAGELIGYTGLPTAYGIDVWVEDDDLTLTGFINPAQYTAAEVWKTHMADLFDHTQEPLRSQLLALNERDAAPRWGKIGYDIDGRLVGNWFRVSTGGYRGLNPMQEGYWDGHLAVVPDGNDPGQIDISIGNYQGTARQFAVIGNSPDPSTVAESTGVVRYELGYVETYSAVTGQRWDGKAYAPHIRTRAAPGVIGTVLMQMTATRSLKMEIFPGKSASQVAGFDSNAVMFER
;
A
#
# COMPACT_ATOMS: atom_id res chain seq x y z
N MET A 1 -5.15 4.31 -1.91
CA MET A 1 -4.79 3.03 -2.52
C MET A 1 -3.69 3.25 -3.52
N GLY A 2 -2.87 2.24 -3.77
CA GLY A 2 -1.87 2.25 -4.82
C GLY A 2 -0.51 2.85 -4.45
N LEU A 3 -0.38 3.50 -3.29
CA LEU A 3 0.91 3.98 -2.77
C LEU A 3 1.77 2.81 -2.28
N GLU A 4 3.08 3.02 -2.25
CA GLU A 4 4.08 2.14 -1.65
C GLU A 4 4.77 2.91 -0.52
N ALA A 5 4.88 2.29 0.66
CA ALA A 5 5.46 2.95 1.82
C ALA A 5 5.97 1.95 2.86
N GLY A 6 7.25 2.06 3.23
CA GLY A 6 7.86 1.18 4.23
C GLY A 6 7.72 -0.28 3.82
N GLY A 7 7.15 -1.12 4.71
CA GLY A 7 6.91 -2.54 4.45
C GLY A 7 5.83 -2.83 3.40
N HIS A 8 4.99 -1.85 3.04
CA HIS A 8 4.08 -1.96 1.89
C HIS A 8 4.86 -1.73 0.60
N VAL A 9 5.61 -2.75 0.19
CA VAL A 9 6.48 -2.70 -1.00
C VAL A 9 5.68 -2.78 -2.29
N THR A 10 4.59 -3.55 -2.32
CA THR A 10 3.65 -3.56 -3.44
C THR A 10 2.61 -2.45 -3.24
N PRO A 11 2.00 -1.92 -4.32
CA PRO A 11 0.89 -0.98 -4.22
C PRO A 11 -0.16 -1.40 -3.19
N ILE A 12 -0.44 -0.49 -2.25
CA ILE A 12 -1.34 -0.71 -1.12
C ILE A 12 -2.78 -0.92 -1.62
N ASP A 13 -3.44 -1.94 -1.10
CA ASP A 13 -4.76 -2.43 -1.54
C ASP A 13 -5.95 -1.69 -0.91
N HIS A 14 -5.69 -0.72 -0.04
CA HIS A 14 -6.69 0.10 0.65
C HIS A 14 -6.37 1.59 0.56
N GLY A 15 -7.34 2.44 0.92
CA GLY A 15 -7.12 3.88 1.01
C GLY A 15 -6.94 4.36 2.43
N TYR A 16 -6.43 5.59 2.54
CA TYR A 16 -6.19 6.27 3.79
C TYR A 16 -7.12 7.48 3.88
N ILE A 17 -7.77 7.69 5.02
CA ILE A 17 -8.47 8.93 5.33
C ILE A 17 -7.78 9.56 6.54
N TYR A 18 -6.94 10.57 6.27
CA TYR A 18 -6.27 11.34 7.32
C TYR A 18 -7.22 12.32 8.00
N THR A 19 -7.06 12.48 9.31
CA THR A 19 -7.92 13.36 10.11
C THR A 19 -7.15 14.58 10.60
N LYS A 20 -7.76 15.77 10.50
CA LYS A 20 -7.16 17.02 11.01
C LYS A 20 -6.85 16.94 12.50
N GLY A 21 -7.66 16.19 13.26
CA GLY A 21 -7.46 15.99 14.69
C GLY A 21 -6.12 15.33 15.01
N ALA A 22 -5.69 14.33 14.21
CA ALA A 22 -4.49 13.57 14.51
C ALA A 22 -3.19 14.38 14.36
N VAL A 23 -3.20 15.47 13.58
CA VAL A 23 -2.06 16.40 13.41
C VAL A 23 -2.21 17.69 14.20
N ALA A 24 -3.26 17.83 15.01
CA ALA A 24 -3.46 18.97 15.89
C ALA A 24 -2.44 18.99 17.06
N THR A 25 -2.33 20.14 17.74
CA THR A 25 -1.50 20.27 18.96
C THR A 25 -2.37 20.76 20.12
N PRO A 26 -2.69 19.90 21.12
CA PRO A 26 -2.38 18.47 21.19
C PRO A 26 -3.17 17.64 20.15
N PRO A 27 -2.68 16.44 19.77
CA PRO A 27 -3.42 15.55 18.88
C PRO A 27 -4.78 15.14 19.45
N GLN A 28 -5.75 14.96 18.58
CA GLN A 28 -7.13 14.59 18.91
C GLN A 28 -7.52 13.31 18.16
N GLN A 29 -8.18 12.41 18.88
CA GLN A 29 -8.83 11.24 18.26
C GLN A 29 -10.10 11.68 17.53
N THR A 30 -10.38 11.05 16.39
CA THR A 30 -11.56 11.30 15.57
C THR A 30 -12.52 10.13 15.67
N ALA A 31 -13.80 10.42 15.86
CA ALA A 31 -14.86 9.41 15.90
C ALA A 31 -15.03 8.75 14.53
N VAL A 32 -15.15 7.43 14.53
CA VAL A 32 -15.38 6.61 13.34
C VAL A 32 -16.79 6.05 13.42
N PHE A 33 -17.57 6.30 12.37
CA PHE A 33 -18.95 5.85 12.26
C PHE A 33 -19.06 4.82 11.13
N ALA A 34 -19.93 3.83 11.31
CA ALA A 34 -20.23 2.86 10.27
C ALA A 34 -20.81 3.58 9.04
N PRO A 35 -20.23 3.43 7.84
CA PRO A 35 -20.69 4.14 6.64
C PRO A 35 -21.98 3.55 6.09
N LEU A 36 -22.33 2.33 6.51
CA LEU A 36 -23.45 1.54 6.03
C LEU A 36 -23.99 0.65 7.16
N ALA A 37 -25.23 0.19 7.00
CA ALA A 37 -25.78 -0.83 7.87
C ALA A 37 -25.31 -2.22 7.41
N GLY A 38 -25.07 -3.11 8.36
CA GLY A 38 -24.54 -4.44 8.06
C GLY A 38 -24.30 -5.24 9.32
N ASN A 39 -23.45 -6.25 9.21
CA ASN A 39 -23.03 -7.07 10.33
C ASN A 39 -21.52 -6.97 10.51
N ILE A 40 -21.07 -6.60 11.71
CA ILE A 40 -19.66 -6.66 12.06
C ILE A 40 -19.30 -8.13 12.30
N SER A 41 -18.61 -8.70 11.31
CA SER A 41 -18.25 -10.13 11.26
C SER A 41 -17.00 -10.41 12.08
N THR A 42 -16.03 -9.49 12.05
CA THR A 42 -14.74 -9.64 12.73
C THR A 42 -14.29 -8.32 13.35
N VAL A 43 -13.68 -8.43 14.52
CA VAL A 43 -12.83 -7.40 15.13
C VAL A 43 -11.50 -8.03 15.48
N THR A 44 -10.39 -7.36 15.20
CA THR A 44 -9.04 -7.89 15.45
C THR A 44 -8.18 -6.81 16.08
N ARG A 45 -7.34 -7.19 17.04
CA ARG A 45 -6.28 -6.32 17.53
C ARG A 45 -4.93 -6.86 17.08
N THR A 46 -4.15 -6.05 16.37
CA THR A 46 -2.82 -6.45 15.90
C THR A 46 -1.75 -5.72 16.68
N VAL A 47 -0.87 -6.47 17.34
CA VAL A 47 0.28 -5.90 18.05
C VAL A 47 1.57 -6.47 17.47
N ARG A 48 2.38 -5.61 16.83
CA ARG A 48 3.73 -5.96 16.36
C ARG A 48 4.76 -5.31 17.25
N LEU A 49 5.77 -6.07 17.64
CA LEU A 49 6.83 -5.62 18.53
C LEU A 49 8.13 -5.44 17.75
N ASN A 50 8.93 -4.42 18.10
CA ASN A 50 10.31 -4.36 17.64
C ASN A 50 11.13 -5.47 18.30
N GLY A 51 11.97 -6.15 17.52
CA GLY A 51 12.84 -7.21 18.04
C GLY A 51 13.97 -6.72 18.96
N GLN A 52 14.23 -5.41 19.00
CA GLN A 52 15.33 -4.84 19.80
C GLN A 52 14.94 -4.52 21.24
N ASN A 53 13.68 -4.19 21.53
CA ASN A 53 13.21 -3.81 22.87
C ASN A 53 11.82 -4.37 23.24
N HIS A 54 11.22 -5.21 22.39
CA HIS A 54 9.83 -5.67 22.53
C HIS A 54 8.80 -4.53 22.68
N ALA A 55 9.13 -3.31 22.23
CA ALA A 55 8.16 -2.22 22.23
C ALA A 55 7.25 -2.33 21.01
N ALA A 56 5.96 -2.07 21.18
CA ALA A 56 5.02 -2.10 20.06
C ALA A 56 5.43 -1.07 18.99
N THR A 57 5.69 -1.54 17.77
CA THR A 57 5.82 -0.73 16.56
C THR A 57 4.47 -0.53 15.88
N TYR A 58 3.50 -1.37 16.22
CA TYR A 58 2.15 -1.35 15.69
C TYR A 58 1.21 -1.88 16.78
N ASP A 59 0.14 -1.13 17.06
CA ASP A 59 -0.96 -1.53 17.94
C ASP A 59 -2.22 -0.88 17.38
N ASP A 60 -3.03 -1.69 16.69
CA ASP A 60 -4.24 -1.22 16.05
C ASP A 60 -5.40 -2.20 16.20
N ASP A 61 -6.59 -1.62 16.24
CA ASP A 61 -7.85 -2.34 16.14
C ASP A 61 -8.37 -2.24 14.70
N ALA A 62 -8.91 -3.35 14.21
CA ALA A 62 -9.55 -3.44 12.91
C ALA A 62 -10.94 -4.07 13.03
N VAL A 63 -11.85 -3.69 12.11
CA VAL A 63 -13.23 -4.18 12.04
C VAL A 63 -13.65 -4.38 10.59
N THR A 64 -14.35 -5.48 10.32
CA THR A 64 -14.99 -5.74 9.02
C THR A 64 -16.50 -5.67 9.15
N ILE A 65 -17.14 -4.83 8.34
CA ILE A 65 -18.59 -4.71 8.21
C ILE A 65 -19.01 -5.41 6.92
N GLU A 66 -19.72 -6.52 7.02
CA GLU A 66 -20.37 -7.21 5.90
C GLU A 66 -21.70 -6.51 5.60
N ALA A 67 -21.82 -5.85 4.45
CA ALA A 67 -23.07 -5.24 4.00
C ALA A 67 -23.96 -6.28 3.31
N THR A 68 -23.35 -7.14 2.51
CA THR A 68 -23.97 -8.27 1.81
C THR A 68 -23.03 -9.49 1.90
N CYS A 69 -23.38 -10.60 1.25
CA CYS A 69 -22.47 -11.75 1.16
C CYS A 69 -21.23 -11.49 0.31
N THR A 70 -21.26 -10.50 -0.58
CA THR A 70 -20.19 -10.19 -1.55
C THR A 70 -19.53 -8.85 -1.31
N PHE A 71 -20.13 -7.97 -0.50
CA PHE A 71 -19.63 -6.62 -0.28
C PHE A 71 -19.34 -6.34 1.20
N ARG A 72 -18.11 -5.91 1.48
CA ARG A 72 -17.63 -5.58 2.82
C ARG A 72 -16.75 -4.34 2.84
N VAL A 73 -16.80 -3.63 3.97
CA VAL A 73 -15.91 -2.51 4.25
C VAL A 73 -15.12 -2.84 5.51
N ARG A 74 -13.79 -2.80 5.39
CA ARG A 74 -12.89 -3.00 6.52
C ARG A 74 -12.25 -1.69 6.91
N PHE A 75 -12.15 -1.47 8.21
CA PHE A 75 -11.38 -0.41 8.82
C PHE A 75 -10.24 -0.99 9.64
N SER A 76 -9.08 -0.33 9.64
CA SER A 76 -8.02 -0.55 10.63
C SER A 76 -7.48 0.79 11.14
N ASN A 77 -6.45 0.79 11.98
CA ASN A 77 -5.99 1.99 12.68
C ASN A 77 -7.04 2.63 13.61
N LEU A 78 -7.95 1.81 14.15
CA LEU A 78 -8.74 2.21 15.31
C LEU A 78 -7.84 2.15 16.56
N VAL A 79 -7.96 3.14 17.43
CA VAL A 79 -7.27 3.17 18.74
C VAL A 79 -8.10 2.55 19.85
N ARG A 80 -9.40 2.35 19.60
CA ARG A 80 -10.37 1.68 20.46
C ARG A 80 -11.74 1.63 19.79
N PHE A 81 -12.50 0.60 20.15
CA PHE A 81 -13.92 0.51 19.86
C PHE A 81 -14.76 1.41 20.79
N ALA A 82 -16.00 1.71 20.39
CA ALA A 82 -16.93 2.53 21.16
C ALA A 82 -18.39 2.11 20.93
N GLY A 83 -19.30 2.64 21.75
CA GLY A 83 -20.74 2.39 21.62
C GLY A 83 -21.12 0.94 21.90
N GLY A 84 -22.25 0.50 21.32
CA GLY A 84 -22.76 -0.86 21.52
C GLY A 84 -21.82 -1.95 21.02
N LEU A 85 -20.96 -1.65 20.03
CA LEU A 85 -19.92 -2.57 19.60
C LEU A 85 -18.93 -2.87 20.73
N ALA A 86 -18.44 -1.84 21.44
CA ALA A 86 -17.51 -2.03 22.55
C ALA A 86 -18.12 -2.90 23.67
N ASP A 87 -19.40 -2.66 23.99
CA ASP A 87 -20.13 -3.46 24.99
C ASP A 87 -20.27 -4.93 24.55
N ALA A 88 -20.49 -5.18 23.25
CA ALA A 88 -20.67 -6.52 22.71
C ALA A 88 -19.36 -7.34 22.67
N ILE A 89 -18.22 -6.69 22.46
CA ILE A 89 -16.94 -7.40 22.26
C ILE A 89 -16.08 -7.44 23.53
N GLY A 90 -16.20 -6.46 24.42
CA GLY A 90 -15.29 -6.29 25.55
C GLY A 90 -13.84 -6.06 25.11
N GLU A 91 -12.87 -6.58 25.86
CA GLU A 91 -11.45 -6.47 25.52
C GLU A 91 -11.06 -7.43 24.39
N VAL A 92 -10.32 -6.96 23.39
CA VAL A 92 -9.69 -7.81 22.36
C VAL A 92 -8.21 -7.99 22.74
N PRO A 93 -7.77 -9.21 23.10
CA PRO A 93 -6.36 -9.43 23.45
C PRO A 93 -5.43 -9.21 22.26
N ASP A 94 -4.15 -9.01 22.55
CA ASP A 94 -3.11 -8.81 21.52
C ASP A 94 -3.08 -9.98 20.53
N ASN A 95 -3.15 -9.66 19.24
CA ASN A 95 -3.09 -10.62 18.13
C ASN A 95 -4.24 -11.63 18.12
N GLU A 96 -5.38 -11.29 18.69
CA GLU A 96 -6.60 -12.10 18.68
C GLU A 96 -7.69 -11.46 17.79
N THR A 97 -8.58 -12.33 17.31
CA THR A 97 -9.78 -11.95 16.56
C THR A 97 -11.03 -12.40 17.30
N LYS A 98 -12.04 -11.53 17.37
CA LYS A 98 -13.39 -11.88 17.82
C LYS A 98 -14.38 -11.75 16.68
N ASN A 99 -15.41 -12.60 16.70
CA ASN A 99 -16.47 -12.62 15.69
C ASN A 99 -17.81 -12.30 16.36
N PRO A 100 -18.10 -11.01 16.63
CA PRO A 100 -19.21 -10.64 17.51
C PRO A 100 -20.58 -10.82 16.87
N ASN A 101 -20.66 -10.92 15.53
CA ASN A 101 -21.91 -10.96 14.79
C ASN A 101 -22.85 -9.81 15.22
N TYR A 102 -22.29 -8.60 15.24
CA TYR A 102 -22.96 -7.41 15.75
C TYR A 102 -23.64 -6.66 14.60
N ALA A 103 -24.97 -6.56 14.65
CA ALA A 103 -25.73 -5.78 13.68
C ALA A 103 -25.53 -4.28 13.91
N VAL A 104 -24.89 -3.61 12.96
CA VAL A 104 -24.56 -2.17 13.02
C VAL A 104 -25.48 -1.37 12.10
N LYS A 105 -25.83 -0.15 12.51
CA LYS A 105 -26.60 0.78 11.66
C LYS A 105 -25.66 1.77 10.97
N ALA A 106 -26.07 2.25 9.78
CA ALA A 106 -25.40 3.37 9.14
C ALA A 106 -25.41 4.60 10.07
N GLY A 107 -24.25 5.24 10.23
CA GLY A 107 -24.06 6.38 11.14
C GLY A 107 -23.87 6.00 12.61
N GLU A 108 -23.78 4.71 12.94
CA GLU A 108 -23.50 4.27 14.31
C GLU A 108 -22.02 4.46 14.66
N LEU A 109 -21.74 4.96 15.87
CA LEU A 109 -20.38 5.12 16.39
C LEU A 109 -19.79 3.73 16.68
N ILE A 110 -18.69 3.38 16.01
CA ILE A 110 -18.03 2.07 16.17
C ILE A 110 -16.68 2.16 16.88
N GLY A 111 -16.05 3.33 16.85
CA GLY A 111 -14.74 3.50 17.45
C GLY A 111 -14.14 4.86 17.17
N TYR A 112 -12.85 4.96 17.44
CA TYR A 112 -12.08 6.18 17.22
C TYR A 112 -10.75 5.83 16.58
N THR A 113 -10.24 6.75 15.77
CA THR A 113 -8.91 6.68 15.15
C THR A 113 -8.06 7.88 15.59
N GLY A 114 -6.74 7.79 15.43
CA GLY A 114 -5.79 8.85 15.75
C GLY A 114 -4.52 8.30 16.39
N LEU A 115 -3.71 9.22 16.95
CA LEU A 115 -2.51 8.83 17.69
C LEU A 115 -2.89 8.09 19.00
N PRO A 116 -2.05 7.13 19.46
CA PRO A 116 -0.71 6.83 18.97
C PRO A 116 -0.63 5.92 17.73
N THR A 117 -1.75 5.36 17.27
CA THR A 117 -1.76 4.36 16.19
C THR A 117 -1.43 4.96 14.83
N ALA A 118 -2.20 5.95 14.36
CA ALA A 118 -2.00 6.54 13.03
C ALA A 118 -2.56 7.97 12.91
N TYR A 119 -2.27 8.65 11.79
CA TYR A 119 -2.85 9.96 11.49
C TYR A 119 -4.28 9.90 10.91
N GLY A 120 -4.84 8.71 10.76
CA GLY A 120 -6.10 8.47 10.08
C GLY A 120 -6.52 7.02 10.14
N ILE A 121 -7.52 6.70 9.33
CA ILE A 121 -8.12 5.36 9.22
C ILE A 121 -7.81 4.76 7.86
N ASP A 122 -7.56 3.46 7.86
CA ASP A 122 -7.37 2.66 6.65
C ASP A 122 -8.72 2.08 6.25
N VAL A 123 -9.02 2.09 4.95
CA VAL A 123 -10.33 1.71 4.41
C VAL A 123 -10.16 0.77 3.23
N TRP A 124 -10.53 -0.50 3.42
CA TRP A 124 -10.72 -1.46 2.33
C TRP A 124 -12.18 -1.44 1.91
N VAL A 125 -12.40 -1.49 0.60
CA VAL A 125 -13.72 -1.73 0.01
C VAL A 125 -13.57 -2.97 -0.83
N GLU A 126 -14.18 -4.06 -0.36
CA GLU A 126 -14.08 -5.37 -1.00
C GLU A 126 -15.43 -5.73 -1.61
N ASP A 127 -15.37 -6.13 -2.88
CA ASP A 127 -16.50 -6.56 -3.68
C ASP A 127 -16.12 -7.85 -4.41
N ASP A 128 -16.62 -8.98 -3.93
CA ASP A 128 -16.33 -10.29 -4.50
C ASP A 128 -16.93 -10.46 -5.91
N ASP A 129 -17.89 -9.61 -6.31
CA ASP A 129 -18.43 -9.60 -7.68
C ASP A 129 -17.46 -8.93 -8.67
N LEU A 130 -16.42 -8.24 -8.17
CA LEU A 130 -15.32 -7.67 -8.95
C LEU A 130 -14.12 -8.63 -8.94
N THR A 131 -13.47 -8.83 -10.10
CA THR A 131 -12.16 -9.48 -10.16
C THR A 131 -11.17 -8.60 -10.90
N LEU A 132 -10.13 -8.16 -10.18
CA LEU A 132 -9.03 -7.37 -10.76
C LEU A 132 -8.18 -8.24 -11.69
N THR A 133 -8.03 -7.78 -12.93
CA THR A 133 -7.28 -8.50 -13.98
C THR A 133 -5.80 -8.15 -14.05
N GLY A 134 -5.36 -7.22 -13.20
CA GLY A 134 -4.00 -6.68 -13.16
C GLY A 134 -2.98 -7.55 -12.42
N PHE A 135 -3.35 -8.78 -12.05
CA PHE A 135 -2.48 -9.75 -11.38
C PHE A 135 -2.29 -10.95 -12.29
N ILE A 136 -1.06 -11.20 -12.75
CA ILE A 136 -0.77 -12.33 -13.64
C ILE A 136 -0.87 -13.68 -12.90
N ASN A 137 -0.51 -13.68 -11.62
CA ASN A 137 -0.58 -14.84 -10.74
C ASN A 137 -1.27 -14.50 -9.42
N PRO A 138 -2.61 -14.43 -9.42
CA PRO A 138 -3.40 -14.11 -8.23
C PRO A 138 -3.09 -15.01 -7.01
N ALA A 139 -2.69 -16.26 -7.24
CA ALA A 139 -2.41 -17.22 -6.18
C ALA A 139 -1.24 -16.80 -5.27
N GLN A 140 -0.26 -16.04 -5.81
CA GLN A 140 0.85 -15.52 -5.00
C GLN A 140 0.41 -14.49 -3.95
N TYR A 141 -0.74 -13.85 -4.15
CA TYR A 141 -1.31 -12.84 -3.25
C TYR A 141 -2.36 -13.46 -2.33
N THR A 142 -3.32 -14.16 -2.93
CA THR A 142 -4.49 -14.73 -2.24
C THR A 142 -4.15 -15.85 -1.26
N ALA A 143 -2.95 -16.44 -1.35
CA ALA A 143 -2.42 -17.34 -0.33
C ALA A 143 -2.22 -16.67 1.05
N ALA A 144 -2.06 -15.34 1.08
CA ALA A 144 -2.02 -14.55 2.32
C ALA A 144 -3.26 -13.67 2.49
N GLU A 145 -3.72 -13.04 1.40
CA GLU A 145 -4.78 -12.03 1.43
C GLU A 145 -5.82 -12.36 0.37
N VAL A 146 -6.80 -13.17 0.76
CA VAL A 146 -7.84 -13.70 -0.13
C VAL A 146 -8.66 -12.61 -0.83
N TRP A 147 -8.77 -11.43 -0.22
CA TRP A 147 -9.51 -10.29 -0.75
C TRP A 147 -8.76 -9.51 -1.82
N LYS A 148 -7.43 -9.65 -1.96
CA LYS A 148 -6.58 -8.71 -2.71
C LYS A 148 -6.99 -8.54 -4.18
N THR A 149 -7.63 -9.53 -4.80
CA THR A 149 -8.14 -9.45 -6.18
C THR A 149 -9.55 -8.86 -6.31
N HIS A 150 -10.16 -8.46 -5.20
CA HIS A 150 -11.56 -8.03 -5.09
C HIS A 150 -11.69 -6.60 -4.55
N MET A 151 -10.61 -5.80 -4.63
CA MET A 151 -10.62 -4.41 -4.15
C MET A 151 -11.32 -3.48 -5.13
N ALA A 152 -12.33 -2.76 -4.64
CA ALA A 152 -13.09 -1.78 -5.40
C ALA A 152 -12.64 -0.34 -5.13
N ASP A 153 -12.94 0.57 -6.08
CA ASP A 153 -12.77 2.01 -5.85
C ASP A 153 -13.89 2.50 -4.90
N LEU A 154 -13.51 3.10 -3.76
CA LEU A 154 -14.45 3.61 -2.77
C LEU A 154 -15.51 4.54 -3.39
N PHE A 155 -15.11 5.36 -4.35
CA PHE A 155 -15.99 6.36 -4.95
C PHE A 155 -17.08 5.73 -5.82
N ASP A 156 -16.89 4.52 -6.33
CA ASP A 156 -17.92 3.81 -7.10
C ASP A 156 -19.08 3.34 -6.22
N HIS A 157 -18.83 3.17 -4.92
CA HIS A 157 -19.84 2.79 -3.92
C HIS A 157 -20.24 3.95 -2.99
N THR A 158 -19.77 5.17 -3.26
CA THR A 158 -20.12 6.36 -2.46
C THR A 158 -21.24 7.16 -3.14
N GLN A 159 -22.32 7.42 -2.42
CA GLN A 159 -23.45 8.21 -2.92
C GLN A 159 -23.17 9.72 -2.86
N GLU A 160 -23.84 10.49 -3.74
CA GLU A 160 -23.85 11.95 -3.65
C GLU A 160 -24.72 12.44 -2.48
N PRO A 161 -24.38 13.57 -1.82
CA PRO A 161 -23.28 14.49 -2.15
C PRO A 161 -21.91 14.10 -1.56
N LEU A 162 -21.83 13.00 -0.79
CA LEU A 162 -20.61 12.60 -0.09
C LEU A 162 -19.46 12.29 -1.06
N ARG A 163 -19.76 11.62 -2.19
CA ARG A 163 -18.76 11.31 -3.23
C ARG A 163 -18.04 12.57 -3.70
N SER A 164 -18.79 13.59 -4.14
CA SER A 164 -18.20 14.85 -4.61
C SER A 164 -17.46 15.59 -3.50
N GLN A 165 -17.95 15.55 -2.26
CA GLN A 165 -17.28 16.18 -1.12
C GLN A 165 -15.94 15.52 -0.80
N LEU A 166 -15.86 14.19 -0.82
CA LEU A 166 -14.62 13.45 -0.59
C LEU A 166 -13.64 13.61 -1.76
N LEU A 167 -14.11 13.57 -3.01
CA LEU A 167 -13.27 13.80 -4.20
C LEU A 167 -12.62 15.19 -4.23
N ALA A 168 -13.28 16.20 -3.64
CA ALA A 168 -12.72 17.55 -3.49
C ALA A 168 -11.58 17.65 -2.46
N LEU A 169 -11.42 16.62 -1.62
CA LEU A 169 -10.34 16.50 -0.63
C LEU A 169 -9.27 15.49 -1.04
N ASN A 170 -9.42 14.86 -2.21
CA ASN A 170 -8.48 13.85 -2.68
C ASN A 170 -7.30 14.53 -3.41
N GLU A 171 -6.10 14.30 -2.90
CA GLU A 171 -4.84 14.84 -3.42
C GLU A 171 -4.46 14.30 -4.81
N ARG A 172 -4.95 13.11 -5.17
CA ARG A 172 -4.72 12.45 -6.46
C ARG A 172 -5.69 12.99 -7.51
N ASP A 173 -5.16 13.28 -8.69
CA ASP A 173 -5.94 13.72 -9.85
C ASP A 173 -6.28 12.60 -10.84
N ALA A 174 -5.40 11.61 -10.95
CA ALA A 174 -5.52 10.56 -11.94
C ALA A 174 -6.63 9.55 -11.59
N ALA A 175 -7.31 9.05 -12.61
CA ALA A 175 -8.21 7.91 -12.46
C ALA A 175 -7.42 6.59 -12.35
N PRO A 176 -7.93 5.57 -11.63
CA PRO A 176 -9.01 5.66 -10.64
C PRO A 176 -8.64 6.59 -9.49
N ARG A 177 -9.62 7.32 -8.96
CA ARG A 177 -9.37 8.39 -7.96
C ARG A 177 -9.02 7.81 -6.61
N TRP A 178 -9.52 6.63 -6.25
CA TRP A 178 -9.12 5.95 -5.01
C TRP A 178 -7.71 5.38 -5.07
N GLY A 179 -7.22 5.14 -6.28
CA GLY A 179 -5.93 4.52 -6.59
C GLY A 179 -6.12 3.14 -7.23
N LYS A 180 -5.00 2.50 -7.58
CA LYS A 180 -5.00 1.22 -8.29
C LYS A 180 -3.91 0.29 -7.77
N ILE A 181 -4.21 -1.00 -7.77
CA ILE A 181 -3.27 -2.11 -7.62
C ILE A 181 -3.35 -3.03 -8.85
N GLY A 182 -2.45 -4.01 -8.95
CA GLY A 182 -2.40 -4.90 -10.09
C GLY A 182 -1.99 -4.17 -11.37
N TYR A 183 -0.72 -3.80 -11.46
CA TYR A 183 -0.14 -3.14 -12.63
C TYR A 183 0.52 -4.14 -13.59
N ASP A 184 0.44 -5.44 -13.31
CA ASP A 184 1.16 -6.45 -14.07
C ASP A 184 0.70 -6.47 -15.53
N ILE A 185 1.67 -6.46 -16.45
CA ILE A 185 1.44 -6.73 -17.87
C ILE A 185 2.31 -7.91 -18.28
N ASP A 186 1.70 -8.99 -18.78
CA ASP A 186 2.44 -10.24 -19.06
C ASP A 186 3.54 -10.02 -20.10
N GLY A 187 4.71 -10.58 -19.83
CA GLY A 187 5.92 -10.35 -20.64
C GLY A 187 6.56 -8.96 -20.51
N ARG A 188 6.09 -8.10 -19.60
CA ARG A 188 6.65 -6.74 -19.38
C ARG A 188 7.20 -6.55 -17.98
N LEU A 189 8.13 -5.61 -17.82
CA LEU A 189 8.72 -5.32 -16.51
C LEU A 189 7.74 -4.72 -15.50
N VAL A 190 6.76 -3.93 -15.96
CA VAL A 190 5.80 -3.26 -15.05
C VAL A 190 5.02 -4.27 -14.21
N GLY A 191 4.88 -3.96 -12.93
CA GLY A 191 4.13 -4.76 -11.97
C GLY A 191 4.94 -5.14 -10.73
N ASN A 192 4.39 -6.09 -9.99
CA ASN A 192 5.01 -6.66 -8.81
C ASN A 192 5.81 -7.92 -9.16
N TRP A 193 6.83 -8.18 -8.36
CA TRP A 193 7.78 -9.27 -8.53
C TRP A 193 8.16 -9.82 -7.17
N PHE A 194 8.35 -11.14 -7.09
CA PHE A 194 8.76 -11.82 -5.86
C PHE A 194 10.07 -12.56 -6.10
N ARG A 195 11.04 -12.40 -5.20
CA ARG A 195 12.32 -13.09 -5.30
C ARG A 195 12.04 -14.60 -5.27
N VAL A 196 12.70 -15.33 -6.16
CA VAL A 196 12.51 -16.78 -6.26
C VAL A 196 12.77 -17.42 -4.90
N SER A 197 11.91 -18.38 -4.51
CA SER A 197 11.97 -19.08 -3.22
C SER A 197 11.75 -18.20 -1.98
N THR A 198 10.99 -17.10 -2.08
CA THR A 198 10.60 -16.29 -0.89
C THR A 198 9.11 -16.34 -0.52
N GLY A 199 8.32 -17.22 -1.14
CA GLY A 199 6.92 -17.45 -0.72
C GLY A 199 5.89 -16.47 -1.30
N GLY A 200 6.22 -15.76 -2.38
CA GLY A 200 5.31 -14.78 -2.99
C GLY A 200 5.00 -13.63 -2.04
N TYR A 201 3.77 -13.11 -2.09
CA TYR A 201 3.34 -11.99 -1.25
C TYR A 201 3.33 -12.31 0.25
N ARG A 202 3.09 -13.58 0.61
CA ARG A 202 3.07 -14.02 2.01
C ARG A 202 4.43 -13.87 2.69
N GLY A 203 5.51 -13.90 1.93
CA GLY A 203 6.86 -14.02 2.45
C GLY A 203 7.13 -15.38 3.11
N LEU A 204 8.35 -15.55 3.64
CA LEU A 204 8.74 -16.76 4.37
C LEU A 204 8.27 -16.75 5.84
N ASN A 205 8.13 -15.56 6.42
CA ASN A 205 7.71 -15.36 7.81
C ASN A 205 6.45 -14.48 7.84
N PRO A 206 5.26 -15.05 7.57
CA PRO A 206 4.02 -14.30 7.57
C PRO A 206 3.76 -13.66 8.94
N MET A 207 3.14 -12.48 8.94
CA MET A 207 2.80 -11.70 10.14
C MET A 207 3.99 -11.16 10.95
N GLN A 208 5.24 -11.39 10.51
CA GLN A 208 6.43 -10.77 11.10
C GLN A 208 6.90 -9.58 10.27
N GLU A 209 7.57 -8.62 10.92
CA GLU A 209 8.28 -7.57 10.18
C GLU A 209 9.33 -8.20 9.25
N GLY A 210 9.41 -7.67 8.02
CA GLY A 210 10.32 -8.17 7.01
C GLY A 210 9.74 -9.25 6.09
N TYR A 211 8.44 -9.61 6.18
CA TYR A 211 7.81 -10.53 5.21
C TYR A 211 8.02 -10.07 3.75
N TRP A 212 8.15 -8.76 3.56
CA TRP A 212 8.40 -8.09 2.30
C TRP A 212 9.83 -8.20 1.77
N ASP A 213 10.77 -8.86 2.44
CA ASP A 213 12.21 -8.93 2.05
C ASP A 213 12.42 -9.34 0.58
N GLY A 214 11.58 -10.25 0.08
CA GLY A 214 11.60 -10.73 -1.30
C GLY A 214 10.72 -9.93 -2.27
N HIS A 215 10.09 -8.84 -1.84
CA HIS A 215 9.16 -8.08 -2.69
C HIS A 215 9.88 -7.02 -3.51
N LEU A 216 9.37 -6.80 -4.72
CA LEU A 216 9.77 -5.73 -5.63
C LEU A 216 8.52 -5.22 -6.36
N ALA A 217 8.40 -3.91 -6.50
CA ALA A 217 7.43 -3.28 -7.39
C ALA A 217 8.16 -2.33 -8.35
N VAL A 218 7.79 -2.39 -9.63
CA VAL A 218 8.22 -1.46 -10.67
C VAL A 218 6.96 -0.95 -11.35
N VAL A 219 6.41 0.14 -10.84
CA VAL A 219 5.03 0.58 -11.14
C VAL A 219 4.95 2.11 -11.16
N PRO A 220 3.87 2.68 -11.70
CA PRO A 220 3.60 4.11 -11.54
C PRO A 220 3.31 4.47 -10.08
N ASP A 221 3.74 5.66 -9.65
CA ASP A 221 3.44 6.20 -8.31
C ASP A 221 1.92 6.28 -8.05
N GLY A 222 1.55 5.92 -6.81
CA GLY A 222 0.16 5.81 -6.37
C GLY A 222 -0.64 7.11 -6.33
N ASN A 223 0.00 8.28 -6.32
CA ASN A 223 -0.62 9.62 -6.41
C ASN A 223 -0.41 10.28 -7.78
N ASP A 224 0.75 10.07 -8.39
CA ASP A 224 1.16 10.63 -9.68
C ASP A 224 1.64 9.54 -10.65
N PRO A 225 0.74 8.93 -11.45
CA PRO A 225 1.10 7.87 -12.39
C PRO A 225 2.07 8.31 -13.50
N GLY A 226 2.39 9.60 -13.58
CA GLY A 226 3.43 10.11 -14.47
C GLY A 226 4.83 9.75 -14.02
N GLN A 227 5.05 9.41 -12.74
CA GLN A 227 6.35 9.02 -12.18
C GLN A 227 6.43 7.49 -12.02
N ILE A 228 7.54 6.89 -12.44
CA ILE A 228 7.86 5.49 -12.18
C ILE A 228 8.50 5.40 -10.79
N ASP A 229 7.94 4.53 -9.98
CA ASP A 229 8.49 4.15 -8.69
C ASP A 229 9.07 2.73 -8.76
N ILE A 230 10.16 2.56 -8.00
CA ILE A 230 10.77 1.27 -7.74
C ILE A 230 10.77 1.09 -6.23
N SER A 231 9.92 0.18 -5.75
CA SER A 231 9.86 -0.21 -4.34
C SER A 231 10.55 -1.55 -4.13
N ILE A 232 11.48 -1.59 -3.18
CA ILE A 232 12.36 -2.73 -2.94
C ILE A 232 12.22 -3.13 -1.47
N GLY A 233 11.88 -4.39 -1.23
CA GLY A 233 11.72 -4.90 0.13
C GLY A 233 13.01 -5.06 0.93
N ASN A 234 14.14 -5.21 0.24
CA ASN A 234 15.46 -5.22 0.84
C ASN A 234 16.44 -4.37 0.03
N TYR A 235 16.51 -3.09 0.37
CA TYR A 235 17.59 -2.19 -0.02
C TYR A 235 18.55 -2.01 1.15
N GLN A 236 19.65 -2.78 1.15
CA GLN A 236 20.66 -2.78 2.22
C GLN A 236 20.08 -3.09 3.61
N GLY A 237 19.19 -4.07 3.69
CA GLY A 237 18.56 -4.54 4.93
C GLY A 237 17.29 -3.77 5.33
N THR A 238 16.75 -2.91 4.47
CA THR A 238 15.53 -2.14 4.78
C THR A 238 14.65 -2.00 3.54
N ALA A 239 13.33 -2.07 3.71
CA ALA A 239 12.39 -1.76 2.63
C ALA A 239 12.43 -0.27 2.30
N ARG A 240 12.51 0.07 1.01
CA ARG A 240 12.60 1.45 0.54
C ARG A 240 11.89 1.66 -0.79
N GLN A 241 11.37 2.86 -0.96
CA GLN A 241 10.73 3.35 -2.17
C GLN A 241 11.60 4.42 -2.83
N PHE A 242 11.69 4.39 -4.15
CA PHE A 242 12.49 5.31 -4.95
C PHE A 242 11.72 5.76 -6.17
N ALA A 243 11.88 7.03 -6.52
CA ALA A 243 11.45 7.54 -7.82
C ALA A 243 12.59 7.38 -8.83
N VAL A 244 12.27 6.93 -10.04
CA VAL A 244 13.23 6.77 -11.14
C VAL A 244 13.68 8.13 -11.66
N ILE A 245 14.98 8.39 -11.61
CA ILE A 245 15.60 9.57 -12.21
C ILE A 245 15.50 9.48 -13.74
N GLY A 246 15.03 10.55 -14.37
CA GLY A 246 14.79 10.59 -15.81
C GLY A 246 13.54 9.84 -16.28
N ASN A 247 12.84 9.14 -15.37
CA ASN A 247 11.56 8.50 -15.60
C ASN A 247 11.51 7.61 -16.85
N SER A 248 12.56 6.83 -17.08
CA SER A 248 12.76 6.06 -18.31
C SER A 248 13.75 4.91 -18.09
N PRO A 249 13.65 3.79 -18.86
CA PRO A 249 12.59 3.48 -19.82
C PRO A 249 11.24 3.17 -19.15
N ASP A 250 10.13 3.31 -19.87
CA ASP A 250 8.80 2.93 -19.37
C ASP A 250 8.75 1.40 -19.15
N PRO A 251 8.54 0.92 -17.91
CA PRO A 251 8.55 -0.52 -17.59
C PRO A 251 7.44 -1.30 -18.29
N SER A 252 6.36 -0.65 -18.75
CA SER A 252 5.31 -1.29 -19.55
C SER A 252 5.78 -1.70 -20.95
N THR A 253 6.89 -1.10 -21.41
CA THR A 253 7.48 -1.37 -22.73
C THR A 253 8.70 -2.29 -22.66
N VAL A 254 9.32 -2.43 -21.48
CA VAL A 254 10.49 -3.30 -21.28
C VAL A 254 10.06 -4.77 -21.33
N ALA A 255 10.64 -5.53 -22.26
CA ALA A 255 10.39 -6.96 -22.46
C ALA A 255 11.73 -7.73 -22.57
N GLU A 256 11.68 -9.04 -22.77
CA GLU A 256 12.88 -9.88 -22.94
C GLU A 256 13.82 -9.35 -24.04
N SER A 257 13.26 -8.91 -25.17
CA SER A 257 14.01 -8.34 -26.29
C SER A 257 14.69 -7.00 -25.99
N THR A 258 14.30 -6.31 -24.92
CA THR A 258 14.92 -5.04 -24.50
C THR A 258 16.33 -5.26 -23.94
N GLY A 259 16.59 -6.44 -23.39
CA GLY A 259 17.85 -6.71 -22.70
C GLY A 259 17.94 -5.99 -21.35
N VAL A 260 19.16 -5.62 -20.95
CA VAL A 260 19.41 -5.00 -19.64
C VAL A 260 19.00 -3.54 -19.64
N VAL A 261 18.08 -3.17 -18.76
CA VAL A 261 17.75 -1.77 -18.46
C VAL A 261 18.42 -1.32 -17.16
N ARG A 262 18.66 -0.01 -17.06
CA ARG A 262 19.26 0.63 -15.89
C ARG A 262 18.32 1.72 -15.40
N TYR A 263 17.98 1.69 -14.12
CA TYR A 263 17.26 2.77 -13.47
C TYR A 263 18.13 3.39 -12.39
N GLU A 264 18.42 4.69 -12.51
CA GLU A 264 18.99 5.47 -11.43
C GLU A 264 17.88 5.85 -10.45
N LEU A 265 18.15 5.70 -9.16
CA LEU A 265 17.19 5.86 -8.08
C LEU A 265 17.43 7.19 -7.35
N GLY A 266 16.37 7.99 -7.24
CA GLY A 266 16.29 9.16 -6.36
C GLY A 266 15.30 8.94 -5.23
N TYR A 267 15.40 9.74 -4.16
CA TYR A 267 14.39 9.70 -3.10
C TYR A 267 13.09 10.23 -3.68
N VAL A 268 11.97 9.62 -3.29
CA VAL A 268 10.64 10.12 -3.63
C VAL A 268 10.46 11.52 -3.03
N GLU A 269 10.18 12.50 -3.89
CA GLU A 269 9.81 13.85 -3.48
C GLU A 269 8.42 14.19 -4.01
N THR A 270 7.49 14.37 -3.08
CA THR A 270 6.13 14.83 -3.37
C THR A 270 6.03 16.35 -3.22
N TYR A 271 5.31 17.00 -4.13
CA TYR A 271 5.10 18.44 -4.12
C TYR A 271 3.71 18.81 -4.61
N SER A 272 3.21 19.98 -4.21
CA SER A 272 1.94 20.49 -4.72
C SER A 272 2.14 21.08 -6.12
N ALA A 273 1.38 20.63 -7.11
CA ALA A 273 1.39 21.21 -8.45
C ALA A 273 0.89 22.66 -8.47
N VAL A 274 0.15 23.10 -7.45
CA VAL A 274 -0.40 24.46 -7.34
C VAL A 274 0.66 25.45 -6.86
N THR A 275 1.42 25.09 -5.82
CA THR A 275 2.37 26.01 -5.18
C THR A 275 3.83 25.75 -5.56
N GLY A 276 4.12 24.58 -6.13
CA GLY A 276 5.48 24.09 -6.38
C GLY A 276 6.26 23.73 -5.10
N GLN A 277 5.64 23.86 -3.91
CA GLN A 277 6.29 23.57 -2.65
C GLN A 277 6.30 22.07 -2.37
N ARG A 278 7.40 21.60 -1.78
CA ARG A 278 7.51 20.24 -1.25
C ARG A 278 6.41 20.00 -0.22
N TRP A 279 5.77 18.85 -0.31
CA TRP A 279 4.75 18.41 0.63
C TRP A 279 5.38 17.66 1.80
N ASP A 280 4.86 17.90 3.01
CA ASP A 280 5.35 17.30 4.26
C ASP A 280 4.64 15.99 4.63
N GLY A 281 3.64 15.58 3.83
CA GLY A 281 2.82 14.39 4.08
C GLY A 281 1.81 14.57 5.22
N LYS A 282 1.61 15.80 5.73
CA LYS A 282 0.73 16.06 6.89
C LYS A 282 -0.39 17.03 6.59
N ALA A 283 -0.07 18.18 6.00
CA ALA A 283 -1.08 19.18 5.67
C ALA A 283 -1.81 18.77 4.39
N TYR A 284 -3.12 18.98 4.29
CA TYR A 284 -3.80 18.76 3.01
C TYR A 284 -3.18 19.63 1.91
N ALA A 285 -2.83 19.01 0.79
CA ALA A 285 -2.35 19.68 -0.41
C ALA A 285 -3.04 19.07 -1.64
N PRO A 286 -3.79 19.87 -2.42
CA PRO A 286 -4.42 19.37 -3.64
C PRO A 286 -3.38 19.19 -4.75
N HIS A 287 -3.70 18.30 -5.70
CA HIS A 287 -2.93 18.08 -6.93
C HIS A 287 -1.46 17.72 -6.64
N ILE A 288 -1.25 16.69 -5.82
CA ILE A 288 0.10 16.21 -5.52
C ILE A 288 0.73 15.60 -6.77
N ARG A 289 2.03 15.87 -6.95
CA ARG A 289 2.90 15.28 -7.97
C ARG A 289 4.14 14.71 -7.31
N THR A 290 4.77 13.76 -7.99
CA THR A 290 5.97 13.07 -7.51
C THR A 290 7.12 13.28 -8.49
N ARG A 291 8.33 13.40 -7.96
CA ARG A 291 9.57 13.36 -8.74
C ARG A 291 10.69 12.69 -7.96
N ALA A 292 11.73 12.28 -8.67
CA ALA A 292 13.00 11.94 -8.04
C ALA A 292 13.70 13.19 -7.50
N ALA A 293 14.06 13.16 -6.22
CA ALA A 293 14.92 14.17 -5.61
C ALA A 293 16.30 14.21 -6.30
N PRO A 294 16.99 15.37 -6.32
CA PRO A 294 18.31 15.47 -6.92
C PRO A 294 19.33 14.53 -6.26
N GLY A 295 20.17 13.90 -7.10
CA GLY A 295 21.25 13.01 -6.68
C GLY A 295 20.91 11.53 -6.82
N VAL A 296 21.90 10.74 -7.24
CA VAL A 296 21.74 9.29 -7.43
C VAL A 296 22.06 8.57 -6.13
N ILE A 297 21.08 7.87 -5.58
CA ILE A 297 21.21 7.07 -4.35
C ILE A 297 21.67 5.65 -4.67
N GLY A 298 21.36 5.17 -5.87
CA GLY A 298 21.87 3.92 -6.40
C GLY A 298 21.34 3.67 -7.80
N THR A 299 21.79 2.58 -8.41
CA THR A 299 21.30 2.11 -9.70
C THR A 299 20.79 0.69 -9.54
N VAL A 300 19.69 0.35 -10.20
CA VAL A 300 19.24 -1.03 -10.35
C VAL A 300 19.38 -1.47 -11.79
N LEU A 301 19.94 -2.66 -11.97
CA LEU A 301 19.90 -3.36 -13.24
C LEU A 301 18.72 -4.31 -13.22
N MET A 302 17.95 -4.32 -14.30
CA MET A 302 16.82 -5.22 -14.48
C MET A 302 16.86 -5.80 -15.89
N GLN A 303 16.60 -7.10 -16.00
CA GLN A 303 16.53 -7.79 -17.28
C GLN A 303 15.46 -8.87 -17.21
N MET A 304 14.45 -8.74 -18.07
CA MET A 304 13.52 -9.83 -18.34
C MET A 304 14.32 -10.96 -19.01
N THR A 305 14.45 -12.10 -18.35
CA THR A 305 15.15 -13.30 -18.87
C THR A 305 14.20 -14.33 -19.46
N ALA A 306 12.90 -14.20 -19.16
CA ALA A 306 11.78 -14.88 -19.79
C ALA A 306 10.50 -14.07 -19.51
N THR A 307 9.33 -14.48 -20.05
CA THR A 307 8.04 -13.80 -19.90
C THR A 307 7.69 -13.39 -18.45
N ARG A 308 8.06 -14.23 -17.47
CA ARG A 308 7.77 -14.02 -16.04
C ARG A 308 8.99 -14.27 -15.15
N SER A 309 10.18 -14.06 -15.70
CA SER A 309 11.44 -14.20 -14.98
C SER A 309 12.27 -12.94 -15.15
N LEU A 310 12.68 -12.38 -14.02
CA LEU A 310 13.41 -11.12 -13.96
C LEU A 310 14.73 -11.36 -13.23
N LYS A 311 15.85 -11.00 -13.87
CA LYS A 311 17.14 -10.87 -13.21
C LYS A 311 17.32 -9.43 -12.74
N MET A 312 17.68 -9.24 -11.48
CA MET A 312 17.80 -7.92 -10.87
C MET A 312 19.00 -7.83 -9.94
N GLU A 313 19.63 -6.65 -9.91
CA GLU A 313 20.74 -6.35 -9.01
C GLU A 313 20.75 -4.88 -8.62
N ILE A 314 21.08 -4.62 -7.36
CA ILE A 314 21.13 -3.28 -6.77
C ILE A 314 22.58 -2.86 -6.60
N PHE A 315 22.91 -1.66 -7.04
CA PHE A 315 24.22 -1.01 -6.86
C PHE A 315 24.05 0.27 -6.03
N PRO A 316 24.08 0.17 -4.69
CA PRO A 316 23.92 1.34 -3.82
C PRO A 316 25.05 2.36 -4.01
N GLY A 317 24.70 3.64 -4.02
CA GLY A 317 25.62 4.76 -4.18
C GLY A 317 26.31 4.85 -5.55
N LYS A 318 25.87 4.07 -6.55
CA LYS A 318 26.43 4.08 -7.91
C LYS A 318 25.48 4.73 -8.90
N SER A 319 26.02 5.58 -9.77
CA SER A 319 25.34 6.02 -11.00
C SER A 319 25.38 4.93 -12.06
N ALA A 320 24.52 5.05 -13.07
CA ALA A 320 24.45 4.09 -14.17
C ALA A 320 25.77 3.98 -14.93
N SER A 321 26.52 5.09 -15.05
CA SER A 321 27.85 5.13 -15.66
C SER A 321 28.93 4.38 -14.87
N GLN A 322 28.71 4.13 -13.57
CA GLN A 322 29.63 3.39 -12.70
C GLN A 322 29.30 1.89 -12.65
N VAL A 323 28.19 1.46 -13.26
CA VAL A 323 27.72 0.07 -13.26
C VAL A 323 28.01 -0.58 -14.60
N ALA A 324 29.02 -1.44 -14.64
CA ALA A 324 29.44 -2.15 -15.85
C ALA A 324 28.38 -3.16 -16.35
N GLY A 325 27.71 -3.86 -15.43
CA GLY A 325 26.74 -4.91 -15.72
C GLY A 325 26.44 -5.71 -14.46
N PHE A 326 25.68 -6.80 -14.62
CA PHE A 326 25.42 -7.74 -13.53
C PHE A 326 26.71 -8.42 -13.04
N ASP A 327 26.79 -8.67 -11.75
CA ASP A 327 27.81 -9.51 -11.12
C ASP A 327 27.20 -10.75 -10.43
N SER A 328 27.95 -11.40 -9.54
CA SER A 328 27.51 -12.58 -8.79
C SER A 328 26.39 -12.33 -7.78
N ASN A 329 26.09 -11.07 -7.45
CA ASN A 329 25.06 -10.68 -6.49
C ASN A 329 23.67 -10.54 -7.13
N ALA A 330 23.56 -10.65 -8.45
CA ALA A 330 22.29 -10.63 -9.13
C ALA A 330 21.37 -11.77 -8.65
N VAL A 331 20.12 -11.44 -8.38
CA VAL A 331 19.10 -12.37 -7.92
C VAL A 331 17.98 -12.50 -8.95
N MET A 332 17.23 -13.60 -8.85
CA MET A 332 16.10 -13.88 -9.71
C MET A 332 14.79 -13.58 -9.00
N PHE A 333 13.87 -12.98 -9.73
CA PHE A 333 12.49 -12.73 -9.36
C PHE A 333 11.55 -13.45 -10.33
N GLU A 334 10.36 -13.76 -9.84
CA GLU A 334 9.27 -14.44 -10.52
C GLU A 334 7.93 -13.75 -10.24
N ARG A 335 6.95 -14.04 -11.09
CA ARG A 335 5.53 -13.76 -10.84
C ARG A 335 4.66 -14.76 -11.59
#